data_AF-A0A8D0C940-F1
#
_entry.id   AF-A0A8D0C940-F1
#
_cell.length_a   1.000
_cell.length_b   1.000
_cell.length_c   1.000
_cell.angle_alpha   90.00
_cell.angle_beta   90.00
_cell.angle_gamma   90.00
#
_symmetry.space_group_name_H-M   'P 1'
#
loop_
_entity.id
_entity.type
_entity.pdbx_description
1 polymer ?
#
loop_
_entity_poly.entity_id
_entity_poly.type
_entity_poly.pdbx_seq_one_letter_code
_entity_poly.pdbx_strand_id
1 'polypeptide(L)'
;MHLSGEIVSSVSSVFERDPAKKKEAEDLIEYIERFNELFSRGQYESAAVYAANCPRGILRNEDTIEKFRAVGRIKGKILPLLMYCEALVSTCLSIKQPLPANLTAEAIKCALAEKRLDLVMHWITLNKLVLSEEAGDAIYKYAEVDKHNRSQCLALAQIAYTESGVHKKAVLCLCKQGQLFGALDYLHYYKRFATEDYIFLLKHCPSVELIRLLTQEWKGKPAMLPLGETLVSLIHTEHRPYCIRFLEDIAKEGRDVLEQMIIKDETCTVEAWKEIAEMCLHVRREKLSKLLISILAAQEGVVEIPIDDDEGARLMDHVFL
;
A
#
# COMPACT_ATOMS: atom_id res chain seq x y z
N MET A 1 27.70 49.99 -51.90
CA MET A 1 27.63 50.27 -50.45
C MET A 1 26.18 50.12 -50.01
N HIS A 2 25.78 48.96 -49.49
CA HIS A 2 24.56 48.78 -48.66
C HIS A 2 24.46 47.29 -48.31
N LEU A 3 25.06 46.87 -47.20
CA LEU A 3 24.85 45.52 -46.64
C LEU A 3 25.10 45.45 -45.11
N SER A 4 25.22 46.59 -44.42
CA SER A 4 25.53 46.62 -42.97
C SER A 4 24.37 47.06 -42.06
N GLY A 5 23.16 47.29 -42.60
CA GLY A 5 22.05 47.89 -41.86
C GLY A 5 20.96 46.92 -41.37
N GLU A 6 20.75 45.79 -42.05
CA GLU A 6 19.55 44.97 -41.80
C GLU A 6 19.77 43.82 -40.81
N ILE A 7 21.01 43.33 -40.65
CA ILE A 7 21.28 42.17 -39.78
C ILE A 7 21.42 42.60 -38.30
N VAL A 8 21.84 43.84 -38.03
CA VAL A 8 21.97 44.37 -36.65
C VAL A 8 20.60 44.70 -36.04
N SER A 9 19.58 44.93 -36.87
CA SER A 9 18.20 45.21 -36.43
C SER A 9 17.45 43.95 -35.93
N SER A 10 17.77 42.78 -36.47
CA SER A 10 17.02 41.55 -36.18
C SER A 10 17.47 40.77 -34.94
N VAL A 11 18.57 41.15 -34.30
CA VAL A 11 18.98 40.54 -33.00
C VAL A 11 18.68 41.47 -31.82
N SER A 12 18.60 42.79 -32.05
CA SER A 12 18.23 43.78 -31.02
C SER A 12 16.74 43.76 -30.67
N SER A 13 15.86 43.38 -31.59
CA SER A 13 14.40 43.47 -31.43
C SER A 13 13.74 42.27 -30.75
N VAL A 14 14.51 41.23 -30.40
CA VAL A 14 13.97 40.06 -29.66
C VAL A 14 13.82 40.36 -28.16
N PHE A 15 14.55 41.36 -27.64
CA PHE A 15 14.52 41.77 -26.23
C PHE A 15 13.74 43.08 -25.96
N GLU A 16 13.01 43.64 -26.92
CA GLU A 16 12.03 44.70 -26.65
C GLU A 16 10.69 44.15 -26.10
N ARG A 17 10.75 43.09 -25.29
CA ARG A 17 9.55 42.35 -24.86
C ARG A 17 9.31 42.55 -23.37
N ASP A 18 8.45 43.52 -23.09
CA ASP A 18 7.71 43.71 -21.84
C ASP A 18 8.59 44.04 -20.60
N PRO A 19 8.65 45.31 -20.16
CA PRO A 19 9.45 45.71 -19.01
C PRO A 19 9.08 44.98 -17.71
N ALA A 20 7.86 44.44 -17.60
CA ALA A 20 7.46 43.58 -16.48
C ALA A 20 8.23 42.25 -16.47
N LYS A 21 8.41 41.62 -17.64
CA LYS A 21 9.14 40.34 -17.77
C LYS A 21 10.63 40.49 -17.48
N LYS A 22 11.21 41.62 -17.88
CA LYS A 22 12.61 41.95 -17.55
C LYS A 22 12.80 42.08 -16.04
N LYS A 23 11.92 42.83 -15.37
CA LYS A 23 11.96 43.00 -13.91
C LYS A 23 11.77 41.67 -13.16
N GLU A 24 10.85 40.83 -13.63
CA GLU A 24 10.66 39.50 -13.04
C GLU A 24 11.90 38.60 -13.14
N ALA A 25 12.65 38.70 -14.24
CA ALA A 25 13.90 37.96 -14.42
C ALA A 25 15.03 38.49 -13.52
N GLU A 26 15.11 39.81 -13.33
CA GLU A 26 16.06 40.44 -12.41
C GLU A 26 15.77 40.03 -10.96
N ASP A 27 14.50 40.11 -10.53
CA ASP A 27 14.07 39.68 -9.19
C ASP A 27 14.40 38.19 -8.95
N LEU A 28 14.18 37.33 -9.95
CA LEU A 28 14.50 35.89 -9.88
C LEU A 28 15.99 35.64 -9.61
N ILE A 29 16.86 36.34 -10.32
CA ILE A 29 18.32 36.22 -10.17
C ILE A 29 18.72 36.69 -8.77
N GLU A 30 18.21 37.84 -8.31
CA GLU A 30 18.51 38.38 -6.98
C GLU A 30 18.13 37.39 -5.86
N TYR A 31 16.94 36.77 -5.96
CA TYR A 31 16.53 35.78 -4.95
C TYR A 31 17.46 34.57 -4.90
N ILE A 32 17.87 34.05 -6.07
CA ILE A 32 18.76 32.89 -6.16
C ILE A 32 20.17 33.23 -5.66
N GLU A 33 20.71 34.39 -6.03
CA GLU A 33 22.03 34.85 -5.61
C GLU A 33 22.10 35.03 -4.09
N ARG A 34 21.09 35.69 -3.51
CA ARG A 34 21.03 35.88 -2.07
C ARG A 34 20.92 34.56 -1.31
N PHE A 35 20.15 33.61 -1.82
CA PHE A 35 20.09 32.26 -1.26
C PHE A 35 21.46 31.58 -1.30
N ASN A 36 22.14 31.61 -2.46
CA ASN A 36 23.47 30.99 -2.63
C ASN A 36 24.53 31.69 -1.74
N GLU A 37 24.44 33.00 -1.51
CA GLU A 37 25.30 33.74 -0.58
C GLU A 37 25.16 33.21 0.86
N LEU A 38 23.93 33.09 1.36
CA LEU A 38 23.67 32.52 2.69
C LEU A 38 24.17 31.07 2.80
N PHE A 39 23.92 30.29 1.74
CA PHE A 39 24.28 28.88 1.68
C PHE A 39 25.80 28.67 1.70
N SER A 40 26.54 29.44 0.90
CA SER A 40 28.01 29.36 0.82
C SER A 40 28.71 29.78 2.11
N ARG A 41 28.09 30.67 2.90
CA ARG A 41 28.56 31.06 4.24
C ARG A 41 28.24 30.04 5.34
N GLY A 42 27.57 28.93 5.01
CA GLY A 42 27.14 27.92 5.99
C GLY A 42 26.02 28.40 6.91
N GLN A 43 25.32 29.49 6.55
CA GLN A 43 24.18 30.03 7.30
C GLN A 43 22.90 29.27 6.92
N TYR A 44 22.90 27.95 7.14
CA TYR A 44 21.85 27.05 6.63
C TYR A 44 20.46 27.33 7.21
N GLU A 45 20.36 27.75 8.47
CA GLU A 45 19.10 28.13 9.10
C GLU A 45 18.48 29.36 8.42
N SER A 46 19.28 30.42 8.22
CA SER A 46 18.84 31.62 7.51
C SER A 46 18.51 31.32 6.04
N ALA A 47 19.32 30.48 5.38
CA ALA A 47 19.07 30.04 4.01
C ALA A 47 17.76 29.25 3.89
N ALA A 48 17.45 28.40 4.87
CA ALA A 48 16.23 27.59 4.90
C ALA A 48 14.99 28.48 5.02
N VAL A 49 14.97 29.39 5.98
CA VAL A 49 13.89 30.36 6.18
C VAL A 49 13.72 31.25 4.94
N TYR A 50 14.83 31.72 4.36
CA TYR A 50 14.80 32.55 3.17
C TYR A 50 14.21 31.81 1.97
N ALA A 51 14.65 30.57 1.71
CA ALA A 51 14.14 29.77 0.61
C ALA A 51 12.65 29.41 0.76
N ALA A 52 12.21 29.07 1.98
CA ALA A 52 10.81 28.78 2.27
C ALA A 52 9.90 29.99 2.02
N ASN A 53 10.31 31.18 2.49
CA ASN A 53 9.56 32.43 2.35
C ASN A 53 9.77 33.14 1.01
N CYS A 54 10.53 32.54 0.09
CA CYS A 54 10.81 33.14 -1.21
C CYS A 54 9.49 33.44 -1.96
N PRO A 55 9.32 34.68 -2.46
CA PRO A 55 8.16 35.07 -3.25
C PRO A 55 7.92 34.13 -4.43
N ARG A 56 6.65 33.94 -4.80
CA ARG A 56 6.20 33.04 -5.88
C ARG A 56 6.61 31.57 -5.71
N GLY A 57 7.27 31.21 -4.60
CA GLY A 57 7.79 29.87 -4.37
C GLY A 57 8.94 29.48 -5.28
N ILE A 58 9.69 30.47 -5.78
CA ILE A 58 10.84 30.25 -6.68
C ILE A 58 11.80 29.20 -6.12
N LEU A 59 12.11 29.27 -4.83
CA LEU A 59 13.02 28.35 -4.14
C LEU A 59 12.31 27.19 -3.43
N ARG A 60 11.00 27.02 -3.63
CA ARG A 60 10.19 25.91 -3.07
C ARG A 60 10.10 24.78 -4.10
N ASN A 61 11.23 24.16 -4.40
CA ASN A 61 11.40 23.18 -5.48
C ASN A 61 12.38 22.05 -5.07
N GLU A 62 12.51 21.05 -5.94
CA GLU A 62 13.39 19.89 -5.72
C GLU A 62 14.88 20.27 -5.72
N ASP A 63 15.31 21.21 -6.55
CA ASP A 63 16.71 21.64 -6.61
C ASP A 63 17.18 22.21 -5.25
N THR A 64 16.33 22.98 -4.58
CA THR A 64 16.62 23.50 -3.24
C THR A 64 16.71 22.35 -2.22
N ILE A 65 15.82 21.35 -2.29
CA ILE A 65 15.89 20.15 -1.45
C ILE A 65 17.23 19.43 -1.65
N GLU A 66 17.64 19.21 -2.90
CA GLU A 66 18.89 18.52 -3.22
C GLU A 66 20.12 19.30 -2.74
N LYS A 67 20.11 20.63 -2.85
CA LYS A 67 21.18 21.47 -2.26
C LYS A 67 21.30 21.24 -0.76
N PHE A 68 20.20 21.30 0.00
CA PHE A 68 20.23 21.04 1.44
C PHE A 68 20.63 19.59 1.78
N ARG A 69 20.19 18.62 0.98
CA ARG A 69 20.55 17.20 1.13
C ARG A 69 22.05 16.98 0.98
N ALA A 70 22.69 17.61 0.00
CA ALA A 70 24.11 17.48 -0.28
C ALA A 70 25.02 17.94 0.87
N VAL A 71 24.53 18.82 1.76
CA VAL A 71 25.28 19.26 2.95
C VAL A 71 25.45 18.13 3.97
N GLY A 72 24.46 17.25 4.09
CA GLY A 72 24.47 16.16 5.05
C GLY A 72 24.46 16.61 6.52
N ARG A 73 24.85 15.69 7.41
CA ARG A 73 24.83 15.91 8.87
C ARG A 73 26.03 16.74 9.32
N ILE A 74 25.76 17.78 10.10
CA ILE A 74 26.77 18.61 10.75
C ILE A 74 26.78 18.29 12.25
N LYS A 75 27.94 17.96 12.81
CA LYS A 75 28.07 17.54 14.20
C LYS A 75 27.48 18.57 15.17
N GLY A 76 26.56 18.14 16.03
CA GLY A 76 25.94 18.98 17.05
C GLY A 76 24.89 19.97 16.54
N LYS A 77 24.55 19.95 15.25
CA LYS A 77 23.49 20.79 14.66
C LYS A 77 22.37 19.92 14.10
N ILE A 78 21.18 20.51 14.00
CA ILE A 78 20.05 19.91 13.29
C ILE A 78 20.44 19.74 11.81
N LEU A 79 19.95 18.67 11.17
CA LEU A 79 20.17 18.43 9.75
C LEU A 79 19.66 19.63 8.92
N PRO A 80 20.50 20.27 8.08
CA PRO A 80 20.09 21.42 7.27
C PRO A 80 18.85 21.18 6.41
N LEU A 81 18.70 19.96 5.86
CA LEU A 81 17.51 19.56 5.14
C LEU A 81 16.26 19.58 6.03
N LEU A 82 16.35 19.11 7.28
CA LEU A 82 15.22 19.14 8.20
C LEU A 82 14.82 20.59 8.55
N MET A 83 15.80 21.48 8.76
CA MET A 83 15.54 22.92 8.96
C MET A 83 14.75 23.52 7.79
N TYR A 84 15.14 23.18 6.55
CA TYR A 84 14.43 23.62 5.36
C TYR A 84 13.02 23.02 5.26
N CYS A 85 12.85 21.72 5.52
CA CYS A 85 11.54 21.08 5.51
C CYS A 85 10.58 21.69 6.55
N GLU A 86 11.04 21.94 7.78
CA GLU A 86 10.26 22.61 8.83
C GLU A 86 9.84 24.02 8.39
N ALA A 87 10.79 24.81 7.87
CA ALA A 87 10.51 26.16 7.36
C ALA A 87 9.52 26.13 6.18
N LEU A 88 9.70 25.21 5.24
CA LEU A 88 8.87 25.05 4.05
C LEU A 88 7.42 24.71 4.42
N VAL A 89 7.21 23.72 5.29
CA VAL A 89 5.88 23.34 5.76
C VAL A 89 5.24 24.50 6.53
N SER A 90 5.99 25.12 7.45
CA SER A 90 5.50 26.27 8.24
C SER A 90 5.05 27.44 7.36
N THR A 91 5.85 27.81 6.35
CA THR A 91 5.49 28.88 5.42
C THR A 91 4.25 28.52 4.60
N CYS A 92 4.17 27.32 4.03
CA CYS A 92 3.01 26.86 3.26
C CYS A 92 1.71 26.88 4.09
N LEU A 93 1.78 26.46 5.36
CA LEU A 93 0.67 26.53 6.31
C LEU A 93 0.20 27.96 6.57
N SER A 94 1.15 28.89 6.71
CA SER A 94 0.90 30.32 6.97
C SER A 94 0.22 31.01 5.79
N ILE A 95 0.73 30.80 4.57
CA ILE A 95 0.17 31.39 3.35
C ILE A 95 -1.04 30.61 2.78
N LYS A 96 -1.48 29.55 3.48
CA LYS A 96 -2.59 28.67 3.08
C LYS A 96 -2.44 28.10 1.67
N GLN A 97 -1.21 27.84 1.25
CA GLN A 97 -0.91 27.22 -0.04
C GLN A 97 -0.51 25.76 0.21
N PRO A 98 -1.16 24.78 -0.44
CA PRO A 98 -0.81 23.38 -0.25
C PRO A 98 0.62 23.12 -0.74
N LEU A 99 1.40 22.40 0.06
CA LEU A 99 2.73 21.95 -0.35
C LEU A 99 2.56 20.81 -1.37
N PRO A 100 3.22 20.87 -2.54
CA PRO A 100 3.18 19.80 -3.53
C PRO A 100 3.55 18.42 -2.96
N ALA A 101 2.99 17.37 -3.57
CA ALA A 101 3.13 15.98 -3.13
C ALA A 101 4.59 15.51 -3.01
N ASN A 102 5.41 15.81 -4.02
CA ASN A 102 6.83 15.47 -4.06
C ASN A 102 7.60 16.11 -2.88
N LEU A 103 7.42 17.41 -2.65
CA LEU A 103 8.10 18.12 -1.56
C LEU A 103 7.60 17.66 -0.18
N THR A 104 6.30 17.35 -0.06
CA THR A 104 5.70 16.78 1.14
C THR A 104 6.32 15.41 1.48
N ALA A 105 6.44 14.53 0.48
CA ALA A 105 7.04 13.21 0.67
C ALA A 105 8.51 13.31 1.10
N GLU A 106 9.29 14.22 0.51
CA GLU A 106 10.69 14.45 0.91
C GLU A 106 10.82 15.02 2.33
N ALA A 107 9.93 15.95 2.72
CA ALA A 107 9.88 16.47 4.09
C ALA A 107 9.60 15.35 5.10
N ILE A 108 8.60 14.50 4.83
CA ILE A 108 8.26 13.37 5.70
C ILE A 108 9.43 12.37 5.79
N LYS A 109 10.03 11.97 4.67
CA LYS A 109 11.20 11.08 4.66
C LYS A 109 12.35 11.66 5.50
N CYS A 110 12.62 12.96 5.36
CA CYS A 110 13.66 13.64 6.13
C CYS A 110 13.37 13.62 7.64
N ALA A 111 12.16 13.98 8.06
CA ALA A 111 11.77 13.97 9.46
C ALA A 111 11.86 12.57 10.08
N LEU A 112 11.40 11.53 9.36
CA LEU A 112 11.48 10.15 9.82
C LEU A 112 12.93 9.65 9.94
N ALA A 113 13.82 10.05 9.03
CA ALA A 113 15.25 9.72 9.11
C ALA A 113 15.95 10.32 10.34
N GLU A 114 15.46 11.48 10.80
CA GLU A 114 15.89 12.13 12.04
C GLU A 114 15.04 11.71 13.26
N LYS A 115 14.22 10.65 13.13
CA LYS A 115 13.35 10.08 14.18
C LYS A 115 12.34 11.08 14.78
N ARG A 116 11.93 12.07 13.98
CA ARG A 116 10.95 13.10 14.36
C ARG A 116 9.53 12.73 13.90
N LEU A 117 8.99 11.64 14.46
CA LEU A 117 7.61 11.24 14.20
C LEU A 117 6.61 12.30 14.68
N ASP A 118 6.95 13.03 15.75
CA ASP A 118 6.20 14.16 16.28
C ASP A 118 5.95 15.24 15.22
N LEU A 119 6.96 15.58 14.40
CA LEU A 119 6.81 16.53 13.31
C LEU A 119 5.86 16.00 12.24
N VAL A 120 6.03 14.74 11.84
CA VAL A 120 5.17 14.12 10.82
C VAL A 120 3.72 14.07 11.29
N MET A 121 3.47 13.72 12.55
CA MET A 121 2.13 13.76 13.15
C MET A 121 1.54 15.16 13.11
N HIS A 122 2.31 16.17 13.54
CA HIS A 122 1.89 17.56 13.52
C HIS A 122 1.53 18.03 12.10
N TRP A 123 2.38 17.74 11.14
CA TRP A 123 2.22 18.11 9.74
C TRP A 123 0.97 17.49 9.09
N ILE A 124 0.74 16.19 9.32
CA ILE A 124 -0.43 15.48 8.76
C ILE A 124 -1.73 15.95 9.43
N THR A 125 -1.74 16.13 10.76
CA THR A 125 -2.96 16.50 11.50
C THR A 125 -3.46 17.91 11.18
N LEU A 126 -2.59 18.81 10.72
CA LEU A 126 -2.99 20.15 10.28
C LEU A 126 -3.71 20.18 8.92
N ASN A 127 -3.80 19.03 8.23
CA ASN A 127 -4.64 18.76 7.05
C ASN A 127 -4.50 19.77 5.89
N LYS A 128 -3.27 20.18 5.59
CA LYS A 128 -2.95 21.16 4.53
C LYS A 128 -1.80 20.74 3.63
N LEU A 129 -1.42 19.48 3.68
CA LEU A 129 -0.39 18.89 2.85
C LEU A 129 -1.05 18.03 1.78
N VAL A 130 -0.50 18.07 0.57
CA VAL A 130 -0.89 17.11 -0.46
C VAL A 130 -0.15 15.82 -0.15
N LEU A 131 -0.86 14.85 0.41
CA LEU A 131 -0.30 13.53 0.71
C LEU A 131 -0.27 12.67 -0.55
N SER A 132 0.75 11.83 -0.65
CA SER A 132 0.99 10.96 -1.80
C SER A 132 1.25 9.53 -1.37
N GLU A 133 1.25 8.61 -2.33
CA GLU A 133 1.61 7.21 -2.09
C GLU A 133 3.01 7.08 -1.50
N GLU A 134 3.97 7.87 -2.00
CA GLU A 134 5.36 7.86 -1.55
C GLU A 134 5.49 8.34 -0.10
N ALA A 135 4.68 9.32 0.32
CA ALA A 135 4.61 9.77 1.70
C ALA A 135 4.06 8.67 2.61
N GLY A 136 2.96 8.01 2.20
CA GLY A 136 2.40 6.86 2.91
C GLY A 136 3.40 5.71 3.04
N ASP A 137 4.10 5.37 1.96
CA ASP A 137 5.12 4.32 1.92
C ASP A 137 6.29 4.61 2.87
N ALA A 138 6.72 5.87 2.98
CA ALA A 138 7.78 6.27 3.91
C ALA A 138 7.35 6.05 5.37
N ILE A 139 6.13 6.47 5.72
CA ILE A 139 5.57 6.30 7.08
C ILE A 139 5.35 4.83 7.40
N TYR A 140 4.80 4.07 6.44
CA TYR A 140 4.56 2.65 6.59
C TYR A 140 5.85 1.87 6.82
N LYS A 141 6.91 2.15 6.04
CA LYS A 141 8.24 1.54 6.26
C LYS A 141 8.82 1.91 7.62
N TYR A 142 8.62 3.15 8.07
CA TYR A 142 9.08 3.57 9.39
C TYR A 142 8.38 2.82 10.53
N ALA A 143 7.11 2.41 10.35
CA ALA A 143 6.38 1.59 11.33
C ALA A 143 7.03 0.22 11.61
N GLU A 144 7.84 -0.30 10.68
CA GLU A 144 8.63 -1.53 10.88
C GLU A 144 9.91 -1.27 11.69
N VAL A 145 10.44 -0.06 11.64
CA VAL A 145 11.64 0.38 12.38
C VAL A 145 11.26 0.78 13.80
N ASP A 146 10.25 1.63 13.95
CA ASP A 146 9.76 2.12 15.24
C ASP A 146 8.58 1.29 15.73
N LYS A 147 8.91 0.15 16.36
CA LYS A 147 7.91 -0.79 16.90
C LYS A 147 7.08 -0.19 18.03
N HIS A 148 7.60 0.80 18.76
CA HIS A 148 6.88 1.45 19.86
C HIS A 148 5.70 2.26 19.33
N ASN A 149 5.93 3.03 18.27
CA ASN A 149 4.91 3.90 17.67
C ASN A 149 4.21 3.28 16.45
N ARG A 150 4.35 1.96 16.25
CA ARG A 150 3.84 1.24 15.08
C ARG A 150 2.37 1.55 14.78
N SER A 151 1.50 1.53 15.79
CA SER A 151 0.06 1.79 15.62
C SER A 151 -0.21 3.20 15.11
N GLN A 152 0.51 4.19 15.63
CA GLN A 152 0.44 5.59 15.21
C GLN A 152 0.95 5.76 13.78
N CYS A 153 2.10 5.16 13.45
CA CYS A 153 2.64 5.20 12.10
C CYS A 153 1.66 4.57 11.08
N LEU A 154 1.06 3.42 11.41
CA LEU A 154 0.05 2.81 10.54
C LEU A 154 -1.18 3.70 10.35
N ALA A 155 -1.59 4.46 11.38
CA ALA A 155 -2.72 5.39 11.28
C ALA A 155 -2.38 6.59 10.38
N LEU A 156 -1.16 7.13 10.50
CA LEU A 156 -0.69 8.21 9.63
C LEU A 156 -0.54 7.74 8.18
N ALA A 157 -0.01 6.53 7.97
CA ALA A 157 0.09 5.93 6.64
C ALA A 157 -1.30 5.71 6.02
N GLN A 158 -2.27 5.22 6.81
CA GLN A 158 -3.67 5.08 6.39
C GLN A 158 -4.25 6.42 5.90
N ILE A 159 -4.02 7.51 6.63
CA ILE A 159 -4.46 8.86 6.24
C ILE A 159 -3.83 9.23 4.89
N ALA A 160 -2.50 9.10 4.76
CA ALA A 160 -1.79 9.42 3.53
C ALA A 160 -2.30 8.63 2.31
N TYR A 161 -2.54 7.32 2.48
CA TYR A 161 -3.08 6.48 1.41
C TYR A 161 -4.54 6.81 1.06
N THR A 162 -5.35 7.19 2.05
CA THR A 162 -6.76 7.58 1.82
C THR A 162 -6.83 8.87 1.02
N GLU A 163 -6.06 9.89 1.42
CA GLU A 163 -6.03 11.20 0.75
C GLU A 163 -5.42 11.13 -0.67
N SER A 164 -4.49 10.20 -0.89
CA SER A 164 -3.90 9.97 -2.22
C SER A 164 -4.72 9.04 -3.12
N GLY A 165 -5.85 8.50 -2.64
CA GLY A 165 -6.69 7.57 -3.41
C GLY A 165 -6.13 6.15 -3.55
N VAL A 166 -5.07 5.81 -2.83
CA VAL A 166 -4.45 4.47 -2.85
C VAL A 166 -5.13 3.55 -1.83
N HIS A 167 -6.41 3.30 -2.06
CA HIS A 167 -7.29 2.65 -1.08
C HIS A 167 -6.83 1.26 -0.61
N LYS A 168 -6.21 0.45 -1.47
CA LYS A 168 -5.69 -0.89 -1.09
C LYS A 168 -4.63 -0.83 0.01
N LYS A 169 -3.76 0.17 -0.02
CA LYS A 169 -2.74 0.36 1.02
C LYS A 169 -3.34 0.96 2.29
N ALA A 170 -4.37 1.80 2.17
CA ALA A 170 -5.13 2.29 3.33
C ALA A 170 -5.81 1.14 4.09
N VAL A 171 -6.49 0.24 3.37
CA VAL A 171 -7.14 -0.94 3.96
C VAL A 171 -6.09 -1.89 4.57
N LEU A 172 -4.94 -2.07 3.92
CA LEU A 172 -3.84 -2.85 4.48
C LEU A 172 -3.38 -2.32 5.84
N CYS A 173 -3.32 -1.00 6.00
CA CYS A 173 -2.98 -0.36 7.28
C CYS A 173 -4.03 -0.68 8.36
N LEU A 174 -5.32 -0.56 8.04
CA LEU A 174 -6.42 -0.95 8.94
C LEU A 174 -6.31 -2.42 9.39
N CYS A 175 -6.08 -3.33 8.44
CA CYS A 175 -5.89 -4.75 8.73
C CYS A 175 -4.71 -4.98 9.68
N LYS A 176 -3.57 -4.32 9.44
CA LYS A 176 -2.37 -4.43 10.29
C LYS A 176 -2.51 -3.79 11.66
N GLN A 177 -3.48 -2.89 11.84
CA GLN A 177 -3.88 -2.35 13.14
C GLN A 177 -4.85 -3.27 13.89
N GLY A 178 -5.30 -4.37 13.28
CA GLY A 178 -6.33 -5.26 13.83
C GLY A 178 -7.75 -4.73 13.67
N GLN A 179 -7.95 -3.63 12.93
CA GLN A 179 -9.26 -3.02 12.69
C GLN A 179 -9.97 -3.66 11.49
N LEU A 180 -10.16 -4.99 11.54
CA LEU A 180 -10.71 -5.76 10.41
C LEU A 180 -12.13 -5.33 10.02
N PHE A 181 -13.02 -5.07 10.98
CA PHE A 181 -14.37 -4.60 10.67
C PHE A 181 -14.37 -3.21 10.02
N GLY A 182 -13.47 -2.31 10.47
CA GLY A 182 -13.29 -1.01 9.84
C GLY A 182 -12.74 -1.13 8.41
N ALA A 183 -11.81 -2.07 8.19
CA ALA A 183 -11.34 -2.43 6.85
C ALA A 183 -12.49 -2.89 5.95
N LEU A 184 -13.40 -3.73 6.45
CA LEU A 184 -14.57 -4.19 5.68
C LEU A 184 -15.55 -3.05 5.39
N ASP A 185 -15.86 -2.21 6.36
CA ASP A 185 -16.73 -1.05 6.14
C ASP A 185 -16.13 -0.15 5.05
N TYR A 186 -14.81 0.06 5.07
CA TYR A 186 -14.08 0.80 4.05
C TYR A 186 -14.19 0.14 2.66
N LEU A 187 -13.91 -1.17 2.56
CA LEU A 187 -13.99 -1.93 1.30
C LEU A 187 -15.40 -1.87 0.69
N HIS A 188 -16.44 -2.00 1.50
CA HIS A 188 -17.82 -1.92 1.01
C HIS A 188 -18.26 -0.52 0.61
N TYR A 189 -17.72 0.51 1.27
CA TYR A 189 -17.99 1.90 0.93
C TYR A 189 -17.39 2.25 -0.44
N TYR A 190 -16.15 1.81 -0.71
CA TYR A 190 -15.44 2.07 -1.95
C TYR A 190 -15.62 0.92 -2.96
N LYS A 191 -16.55 1.06 -3.91
CA LYS A 191 -16.88 0.01 -4.90
C LYS A 191 -15.85 -0.21 -6.04
N ARG A 192 -14.58 0.15 -5.86
CA ARG A 192 -13.55 0.17 -6.94
C ARG A 192 -12.45 -0.88 -6.81
N PHE A 193 -12.53 -1.82 -5.88
CA PHE A 193 -11.49 -2.83 -5.70
C PHE A 193 -11.59 -3.95 -6.73
N ALA A 194 -10.46 -4.29 -7.35
CA ALA A 194 -10.33 -5.47 -8.18
C ALA A 194 -10.00 -6.71 -7.34
N THR A 195 -10.23 -7.92 -7.88
CA THR A 195 -9.83 -9.19 -7.26
C THR A 195 -8.37 -9.17 -6.80
N GLU A 196 -7.48 -8.62 -7.63
CA GLU A 196 -6.05 -8.49 -7.33
C GLU A 196 -5.74 -7.68 -6.06
N ASP A 197 -6.57 -6.67 -5.74
CA ASP A 197 -6.38 -5.86 -4.54
C ASP A 197 -6.69 -6.64 -3.27
N TYR A 198 -7.71 -7.50 -3.29
CA TYR A 198 -8.01 -8.37 -2.16
C TYR A 198 -6.93 -9.45 -1.97
N ILE A 199 -6.42 -10.02 -3.06
CA ILE A 199 -5.28 -10.94 -3.02
C ILE A 199 -4.03 -10.22 -2.49
N PHE A 200 -3.80 -8.96 -2.87
CA PHE A 200 -2.75 -8.12 -2.30
C PHE A 200 -2.89 -7.99 -0.77
N LEU A 201 -4.10 -7.74 -0.25
CA LEU A 201 -4.35 -7.66 1.19
C LEU A 201 -4.03 -8.97 1.91
N LEU A 202 -4.48 -10.10 1.35
CA LEU A 202 -4.25 -11.44 1.91
C LEU A 202 -2.76 -11.80 1.95
N LYS A 203 -2.00 -11.43 0.91
CA LYS A 203 -0.55 -11.66 0.86
C LYS A 203 0.21 -10.81 1.90
N HIS A 204 -0.21 -9.57 2.11
CA HIS A 204 0.51 -8.65 3.01
C HIS A 204 0.03 -8.69 4.46
N CYS A 205 -1.16 -9.23 4.73
CA CYS A 205 -1.73 -9.39 6.06
C CYS A 205 -2.48 -10.72 6.21
N PRO A 206 -1.78 -11.86 6.04
CA PRO A 206 -2.42 -13.17 6.07
C PRO A 206 -3.00 -13.45 7.46
N SER A 207 -4.30 -13.69 7.53
CA SER A 207 -4.97 -14.11 8.75
C SER A 207 -6.21 -14.93 8.42
N VAL A 208 -6.53 -15.90 9.27
CA VAL A 208 -7.75 -16.71 9.14
C VAL A 208 -9.00 -15.84 9.17
N GLU A 209 -9.00 -14.82 10.02
CA GLU A 209 -10.14 -13.90 10.13
C GLU A 209 -10.32 -13.07 8.86
N LEU A 210 -9.23 -12.56 8.25
CA LEU A 210 -9.34 -11.82 7.00
C LEU A 210 -9.80 -12.72 5.83
N ILE A 211 -9.31 -13.96 5.75
CA ILE A 211 -9.79 -14.93 4.75
C ILE A 211 -11.30 -15.14 4.93
N ARG A 212 -11.75 -15.39 6.17
CA ARG A 212 -13.17 -15.57 6.50
C ARG A 212 -14.00 -14.36 6.06
N LEU A 213 -13.59 -13.17 6.45
CA LEU A 213 -14.33 -11.94 6.19
C LEU A 213 -14.41 -11.56 4.69
N LEU A 214 -13.43 -11.98 3.88
CA LEU A 214 -13.45 -11.71 2.43
C LEU A 214 -14.20 -12.79 1.63
N THR A 215 -14.27 -14.02 2.13
CA THR A 215 -14.85 -15.19 1.43
C THR A 215 -16.24 -15.59 1.93
N GLN A 216 -16.74 -14.96 3.01
CA GLN A 216 -18.06 -15.21 3.56
C GLN A 216 -18.98 -13.99 3.47
N GLU A 217 -20.28 -14.25 3.56
CA GLU A 217 -21.29 -13.20 3.66
C GLU A 217 -21.12 -12.40 4.96
N TRP A 218 -21.23 -11.09 4.87
CA TRP A 218 -21.08 -10.20 6.02
C TRP A 218 -22.19 -9.16 6.09
N LYS A 219 -23.00 -9.19 7.17
CA LYS A 219 -24.14 -8.28 7.39
C LYS A 219 -25.11 -8.21 6.19
N GLY A 220 -25.44 -9.35 5.58
CA GLY A 220 -26.33 -9.38 4.42
C GLY A 220 -25.67 -8.99 3.10
N LYS A 221 -24.36 -8.72 3.10
CA LYS A 221 -23.59 -8.41 1.88
C LYS A 221 -22.87 -9.66 1.38
N PRO A 222 -22.88 -9.92 0.07
CA PRO A 222 -22.24 -11.10 -0.51
C PRO A 222 -20.72 -11.08 -0.26
N ALA A 223 -20.11 -12.26 -0.32
CA ALA A 223 -18.67 -12.42 -0.24
C ALA A 223 -17.96 -11.58 -1.32
N MET A 224 -16.80 -11.01 -0.99
CA MET A 224 -16.03 -10.18 -1.91
C MET A 224 -15.13 -11.01 -2.83
N LEU A 225 -14.76 -12.21 -2.38
CA LEU A 225 -13.94 -13.15 -3.13
C LEU A 225 -14.58 -14.56 -3.11
N PRO A 226 -14.43 -15.32 -4.20
CA PRO A 226 -14.76 -16.73 -4.17
C PRO A 226 -13.78 -17.52 -3.31
N LEU A 227 -14.30 -18.49 -2.56
CA LEU A 227 -13.54 -19.17 -1.53
C LEU A 227 -12.38 -19.99 -2.10
N GLY A 228 -12.69 -20.91 -3.00
CA GLY A 228 -11.77 -21.92 -3.51
C GLY A 228 -10.66 -21.29 -4.33
N GLU A 229 -10.98 -20.34 -5.21
CA GLU A 229 -9.96 -19.56 -5.93
C GLU A 229 -9.02 -18.82 -4.97
N THR A 230 -9.58 -18.23 -3.90
CA THR A 230 -8.78 -17.56 -2.87
C THR A 230 -7.83 -18.55 -2.19
N LEU A 231 -8.32 -19.73 -1.81
CA LEU A 231 -7.50 -20.76 -1.18
C LEU A 231 -6.41 -21.28 -2.12
N VAL A 232 -6.73 -21.59 -3.38
CA VAL A 232 -5.74 -22.01 -4.39
C VAL A 232 -4.64 -20.97 -4.57
N SER A 233 -5.02 -19.68 -4.62
CA SER A 233 -4.05 -18.59 -4.80
C SER A 233 -3.03 -18.46 -3.65
N LEU A 234 -3.38 -18.97 -2.46
CA LEU A 234 -2.58 -18.85 -1.23
C LEU A 234 -1.93 -20.18 -0.82
N ILE A 235 -2.51 -21.33 -1.14
CA ILE A 235 -2.07 -22.64 -0.64
C ILE A 235 -0.66 -23.01 -1.12
N HIS A 236 -0.21 -22.50 -2.25
CA HIS A 236 1.14 -22.71 -2.78
C HIS A 236 2.19 -21.72 -2.28
N THR A 237 1.77 -20.73 -1.52
CA THR A 237 2.65 -19.69 -0.96
C THR A 237 3.03 -20.00 0.48
N GLU A 238 3.85 -19.14 1.09
CA GLU A 238 4.14 -19.15 2.52
C GLU A 238 2.90 -18.97 3.42
N HIS A 239 1.76 -18.54 2.84
CA HIS A 239 0.51 -18.35 3.56
C HIS A 239 -0.35 -19.62 3.73
N ARG A 240 0.10 -20.76 3.19
CA ARG A 240 -0.56 -22.07 3.32
C ARG A 240 -1.07 -22.40 4.73
N PRO A 241 -0.32 -22.15 5.83
CA PRO A 241 -0.79 -22.50 7.17
C PRO A 241 -2.10 -21.79 7.56
N TYR A 242 -2.34 -20.58 7.04
CA TYR A 242 -3.58 -19.84 7.30
C TYR A 242 -4.77 -20.46 6.57
N CYS A 243 -4.58 -20.91 5.32
CA CYS A 243 -5.61 -21.62 4.56
C CYS A 243 -6.02 -22.92 5.25
N ILE A 244 -5.03 -23.73 5.65
CA ILE A 244 -5.27 -24.99 6.35
C ILE A 244 -5.99 -24.74 7.67
N ARG A 245 -5.52 -23.79 8.48
CA ARG A 245 -6.17 -23.46 9.77
C ARG A 245 -7.61 -22.96 9.58
N PHE A 246 -7.85 -22.14 8.56
CA PHE A 246 -9.19 -21.67 8.22
C PHE A 246 -10.14 -22.84 7.88
N LEU A 247 -9.69 -23.77 7.04
CA LEU A 247 -10.47 -24.97 6.70
C LEU A 247 -10.69 -25.88 7.92
N GLU A 248 -9.69 -26.04 8.78
CA GLU A 248 -9.83 -26.77 10.05
C GLU A 248 -10.87 -26.11 10.97
N ASP A 249 -10.90 -24.78 11.03
CA ASP A 249 -11.85 -24.06 11.87
C ASP A 249 -13.29 -24.21 11.35
N ILE A 250 -13.50 -24.14 10.03
CA ILE A 250 -14.80 -24.44 9.42
C ILE A 250 -15.20 -25.91 9.65
N ALA A 251 -14.28 -26.85 9.47
CA ALA A 251 -14.57 -28.27 9.67
C ALA A 251 -14.98 -28.59 11.12
N LYS A 252 -14.51 -27.81 12.11
CA LYS A 252 -14.96 -27.91 13.50
C LYS A 252 -16.38 -27.37 13.71
N GLU A 253 -16.81 -26.40 12.91
CA GLU A 253 -18.18 -25.86 12.95
C GLU A 253 -19.20 -26.90 12.45
N GLY A 254 -18.81 -27.74 11.49
CA GLY A 254 -19.61 -28.87 11.02
C GLY A 254 -19.22 -29.33 9.61
N ARG A 255 -19.42 -30.62 9.30
CA ARG A 255 -19.21 -31.15 7.93
C ARG A 255 -20.15 -30.48 6.93
N ASP A 256 -21.39 -30.29 7.32
CA ASP A 256 -22.44 -29.63 6.57
C ASP A 256 -22.09 -28.17 6.26
N VAL A 257 -21.45 -27.45 7.19
CA VAL A 257 -21.00 -26.08 6.97
C VAL A 257 -19.95 -26.04 5.85
N LEU A 258 -18.93 -26.89 5.92
CA LEU A 258 -17.88 -26.96 4.89
C LEU A 258 -18.45 -27.38 3.53
N GLU A 259 -19.34 -28.37 3.52
CA GLU A 259 -20.02 -28.83 2.32
C GLU A 259 -20.84 -27.71 1.66
N GLN A 260 -21.63 -26.97 2.43
CA GLN A 260 -22.39 -25.82 1.91
C GLN A 260 -21.48 -24.73 1.35
N MET A 261 -20.30 -24.50 1.94
CA MET A 261 -19.33 -23.54 1.41
C MET A 261 -18.74 -23.98 0.08
N ILE A 262 -18.41 -25.26 -0.07
CA ILE A 262 -17.90 -25.83 -1.33
C ILE A 262 -19.00 -25.79 -2.41
N ILE A 263 -20.24 -26.12 -2.07
CA ILE A 263 -21.37 -26.10 -3.02
C ILE A 263 -21.69 -24.69 -3.51
N LYS A 264 -21.62 -23.69 -2.63
CA LYS A 264 -21.89 -22.28 -2.98
C LYS A 264 -20.78 -21.62 -3.80
N ASP A 265 -19.62 -22.27 -3.88
CA ASP A 265 -18.47 -21.76 -4.62
C ASP A 265 -18.55 -22.16 -6.11
N GLU A 266 -19.45 -21.50 -6.83
CA GLU A 266 -19.74 -21.79 -8.24
C GLU A 266 -18.54 -21.58 -9.18
N THR A 267 -17.53 -20.82 -8.74
CA THR A 267 -16.37 -20.46 -9.56
C THR A 267 -15.22 -21.47 -9.46
N CYS A 268 -15.08 -22.16 -8.32
CA CYS A 268 -13.96 -23.06 -8.11
C CYS A 268 -14.27 -24.47 -8.63
N THR A 269 -13.33 -25.06 -9.37
CA THR A 269 -13.52 -26.40 -9.92
C THR A 269 -13.30 -27.49 -8.86
N VAL A 270 -13.85 -28.69 -9.12
CA VAL A 270 -13.64 -29.86 -8.27
C VAL A 270 -12.15 -30.24 -8.23
N GLU A 271 -11.43 -30.09 -9.34
CA GLU A 271 -9.99 -30.32 -9.44
C GLU A 271 -9.20 -29.37 -8.53
N ALA A 272 -9.58 -28.10 -8.48
CA ALA A 272 -8.97 -27.12 -7.59
C ALA A 272 -9.21 -27.45 -6.10
N TRP A 273 -10.40 -27.95 -5.76
CA TRP A 273 -10.66 -28.46 -4.41
C TRP A 273 -9.90 -29.76 -4.09
N LYS A 274 -9.71 -30.65 -5.07
CA LYS A 274 -8.86 -31.84 -4.94
C LYS A 274 -7.40 -31.43 -4.68
N GLU A 275 -6.88 -30.44 -5.38
CA GLU A 275 -5.55 -29.86 -5.14
C GLU A 275 -5.41 -29.33 -3.70
N ILE A 276 -6.40 -28.60 -3.19
CA ILE A 276 -6.39 -28.16 -1.77
C ILE A 276 -6.34 -29.36 -0.81
N ALA A 277 -7.10 -30.43 -1.10
CA ALA A 277 -7.12 -31.64 -0.28
C ALA A 277 -5.78 -32.39 -0.31
N GLU A 278 -5.12 -32.47 -1.47
CA GLU A 278 -3.77 -33.03 -1.63
C GLU A 278 -2.74 -32.22 -0.83
N MET A 279 -2.83 -30.89 -0.88
CA MET A 279 -1.96 -30.01 -0.10
C MET A 279 -2.14 -30.21 1.41
N CYS A 280 -3.37 -30.48 1.87
CA CYS A 280 -3.62 -30.85 3.26
C CYS A 280 -2.94 -32.18 3.62
N LEU A 281 -2.97 -33.18 2.73
CA LEU A 281 -2.30 -34.46 2.92
C LEU A 281 -0.78 -34.30 3.02
N HIS A 282 -0.17 -33.49 2.13
CA HIS A 282 1.27 -33.21 2.15
C HIS A 282 1.74 -32.57 3.47
N VAL A 283 0.89 -31.78 4.13
CA VAL A 283 1.17 -31.14 5.43
C VAL A 283 0.76 -32.04 6.62
N ARG A 284 0.45 -33.32 6.36
CA ARG A 284 0.01 -34.32 7.36
C ARG A 284 -1.31 -33.96 8.06
N ARG A 285 -2.20 -33.24 7.38
CA ARG A 285 -3.59 -33.00 7.81
C ARG A 285 -4.53 -33.99 7.15
N GLU A 286 -4.27 -35.28 7.38
CA GLU A 286 -4.99 -36.40 6.75
C GLU A 286 -6.50 -36.35 7.03
N LYS A 287 -6.91 -36.01 8.26
CA LYS A 287 -8.33 -35.92 8.62
C LYS A 287 -9.07 -34.89 7.78
N LEU A 288 -8.45 -33.71 7.58
CA LEU A 288 -9.03 -32.65 6.77
C LEU A 288 -9.04 -33.03 5.28
N SER A 289 -7.95 -33.61 4.79
CA SER A 289 -7.86 -34.11 3.41
C SER A 289 -8.96 -35.14 3.11
N LYS A 290 -9.11 -36.16 3.95
CA LYS A 290 -10.18 -37.18 3.82
C LYS A 290 -11.57 -36.57 3.87
N LEU A 291 -11.80 -35.59 4.74
CA LEU A 291 -13.08 -34.88 4.83
C LEU A 291 -13.40 -34.14 3.52
N LEU A 292 -12.43 -33.40 2.97
CA LEU A 292 -12.60 -32.68 1.70
C LEU A 292 -12.90 -33.65 0.55
N ILE A 293 -12.10 -34.71 0.40
CA ILE A 293 -12.32 -35.73 -0.65
C ILE A 293 -13.69 -36.38 -0.51
N SER A 294 -14.11 -36.73 0.72
CA SER A 294 -15.44 -37.31 0.97
C SER A 294 -16.58 -36.37 0.58
N ILE A 295 -16.44 -35.06 0.80
CA ILE A 295 -17.45 -34.07 0.39
C ILE A 295 -17.49 -33.99 -1.15
N LEU A 296 -16.33 -33.94 -1.82
CA LEU A 296 -16.27 -33.86 -3.28
C LEU A 296 -16.82 -35.12 -3.96
N ALA A 297 -16.53 -36.32 -3.42
CA ALA A 297 -17.06 -37.58 -3.94
C ALA A 297 -18.60 -37.66 -3.83
N ALA A 298 -19.16 -37.15 -2.73
CA ALA A 298 -20.61 -37.07 -2.54
C ALA A 298 -21.29 -36.15 -3.57
N GLN A 299 -20.60 -35.10 -4.03
CA GLN A 299 -21.09 -34.20 -5.07
C GLN A 299 -21.04 -34.81 -6.47
N GLU A 300 -20.02 -35.62 -6.77
CA GLU A 300 -19.93 -36.37 -8.04
C GLU A 300 -20.92 -37.55 -8.10
N GLY A 301 -21.63 -37.86 -7.01
CA GLY A 301 -22.53 -39.02 -6.92
C GLY A 301 -21.77 -40.36 -6.83
N VAL A 302 -20.48 -40.31 -6.50
CA VAL A 302 -19.62 -41.49 -6.38
C VAL A 302 -19.77 -42.06 -4.97
N VAL A 303 -20.52 -43.15 -4.85
CA VAL A 303 -20.51 -43.98 -3.64
C VAL A 303 -19.18 -44.74 -3.65
N GLU A 304 -18.29 -44.44 -2.69
CA GLU A 304 -17.16 -45.32 -2.41
C GLU A 304 -17.71 -46.69 -1.97
N ILE A 305 -17.56 -47.69 -2.82
CA ILE A 305 -17.82 -49.08 -2.46
C ILE A 305 -16.73 -49.46 -1.45
N PRO A 306 -17.09 -49.92 -0.24
CA PRO A 306 -16.10 -50.47 0.67
C PRO A 306 -15.45 -51.65 -0.05
N ILE A 307 -14.12 -51.65 -0.12
CA ILE A 307 -13.39 -52.85 -0.49
C ILE A 307 -13.56 -53.80 0.70
N ASP A 308 -14.63 -54.60 0.68
CA ASP A 308 -14.73 -55.79 1.51
C ASP A 308 -13.68 -56.76 1.01
N ASP A 309 -12.52 -56.72 1.67
CA ASP A 309 -11.64 -57.86 1.74
C ASP A 309 -12.42 -58.98 2.44
N ASP A 310 -12.74 -60.03 1.67
CA ASP A 310 -13.11 -61.39 2.08
C ASP A 310 -14.54 -61.85 1.72
N GLU A 311 -14.85 -61.94 0.43
CA GLU A 311 -15.76 -62.99 -0.06
C GLU A 311 -15.39 -63.47 -1.47
N GLY A 312 -14.08 -63.64 -1.68
CA GLY A 312 -13.51 -64.25 -2.88
C GLY A 312 -13.38 -65.77 -2.75
N ALA A 313 -14.44 -66.50 -2.40
CA ALA A 313 -14.39 -67.96 -2.49
C ALA A 313 -15.76 -68.63 -2.63
N ARG A 314 -15.94 -69.22 -3.81
CA ARG A 314 -16.86 -70.29 -4.21
C ARG A 314 -18.12 -69.83 -4.92
N LEU A 315 -18.09 -69.96 -6.25
CA LEU A 315 -19.18 -70.50 -7.06
C LEU A 315 -18.63 -70.86 -8.45
N MET A 316 -17.96 -72.00 -8.55
CA MET A 316 -18.00 -72.84 -9.75
C MET A 316 -18.49 -74.19 -9.27
N ASP A 317 -19.68 -74.60 -9.71
CA ASP A 317 -19.83 -75.85 -10.47
C ASP A 317 -21.30 -76.18 -10.78
N HIS A 318 -21.55 -76.37 -12.09
CA HIS A 318 -22.61 -77.18 -12.74
C HIS A 318 -24.07 -76.69 -12.61
N VAL A 319 -24.93 -76.68 -13.64
CA VAL A 319 -25.16 -77.59 -14.77
C VAL A 319 -25.88 -76.81 -15.90
N PHE A 320 -25.46 -76.99 -17.16
CA PHE A 320 -26.33 -76.86 -18.32
C PHE A 320 -26.68 -78.27 -18.81
N LEU A 321 -27.99 -78.51 -18.95
CA LEU A 321 -28.70 -79.71 -19.47
C LEU A 321 -28.78 -80.94 -18.56
#